data_AF-A0A942ZGB7-F1
#
_entry.id   AF-A0A942ZGB7-F1
#
_cell.length_a   1.000
_cell.length_b   1.000
_cell.length_c   1.000
_cell.angle_alpha   90.00
_cell.angle_beta   90.00
_cell.angle_gamma   90.00
#
_symmetry.space_group_name_H-M   'P 1'
#
loop_
_entity.id
_entity.type
_entity.pdbx_description
1 polymer ?
#
loop_
_entity_poly.entity_id
_entity_poly.type
_entity_poly.pdbx_seq_one_letter_code
_entity_poly.pdbx_strand_id
1 'polypeptide(L)'
;MINPVLKRALQTWGEQPQMMMVVEEMSELMKEILKNVNRKKDNVAEIIEETADVEIMLEQLKENYRIAEKVEAYKAEKIKLIESRLNEWDKTHAA
;
A
#
# COMPACT_ATOMS: atom_id res chain seq x y z
N MET A 1 5.69 -14.88 5.13
CA MET A 1 6.03 -15.76 3.98
C MET A 1 5.33 -15.20 2.74
N ILE A 2 6.02 -15.14 1.60
CA ILE A 2 5.41 -14.68 0.34
C ILE A 2 4.37 -15.69 -0.14
N ASN A 3 3.26 -15.20 -0.69
CA ASN A 3 2.26 -16.03 -1.33
C ASN A 3 2.87 -16.79 -2.54
N PRO A 4 2.80 -18.13 -2.57
CA PRO A 4 3.39 -18.94 -3.64
C PRO A 4 2.89 -18.58 -5.05
N VAL A 5 1.65 -18.11 -5.17
CA VAL A 5 1.05 -17.69 -6.45
C VAL A 5 1.75 -16.43 -6.97
N LEU A 6 2.06 -15.48 -6.09
CA LEU A 6 2.70 -14.23 -6.47
C LEU A 6 4.13 -14.46 -6.97
N LYS A 7 4.87 -15.32 -6.27
CA LYS A 7 6.19 -15.78 -6.72
C LYS A 7 6.13 -16.43 -8.11
N ARG A 8 5.12 -17.27 -8.37
CA ARG A 8 4.90 -17.89 -9.69
C ARG A 8 4.56 -16.84 -10.76
N ALA A 9 3.77 -15.84 -10.43
CA ALA A 9 3.40 -14.76 -11.35
C ALA A 9 4.62 -13.93 -11.77
N LEU A 10 5.53 -13.59 -10.84
CA LEU A 10 6.81 -12.95 -11.19
C LEU A 10 7.66 -13.81 -12.11
N GLN A 11 7.75 -15.12 -11.85
CA GLN A 11 8.48 -16.06 -12.71
C GLN A 11 7.87 -16.21 -14.10
N THR A 12 6.55 -16.05 -14.22
CA THR A 12 5.83 -16.27 -15.48
C THR A 12 5.81 -15.01 -16.35
N TRP A 13 5.55 -13.84 -15.75
CA TRP A 13 5.34 -12.59 -16.48
C TRP A 13 6.55 -11.64 -16.44
N GLY A 14 7.53 -11.92 -15.57
CA GLY A 14 8.75 -11.13 -15.47
C GLY A 14 8.59 -9.87 -14.62
N GLU A 15 9.73 -9.26 -14.30
CA GLU A 15 9.83 -8.17 -13.33
C GLU A 15 9.22 -6.86 -13.86
N GLN A 16 9.56 -6.47 -15.10
CA GLN A 16 9.13 -5.20 -15.66
C GLN A 16 7.59 -5.08 -15.78
N PRO A 17 6.87 -6.05 -16.36
CA PRO A 17 5.40 -5.96 -16.41
C PRO A 17 4.78 -5.91 -15.02
N GLN A 18 5.31 -6.67 -14.06
CA GLN A 18 4.82 -6.65 -12.68
C GLN A 18 5.03 -5.28 -12.00
N MET A 19 6.16 -4.61 -12.23
CA MET A 19 6.36 -3.26 -11.68
C MET A 19 5.46 -2.22 -12.34
N MET A 20 5.09 -2.41 -13.61
CA MET A 20 4.09 -1.56 -14.26
C MET A 20 2.69 -1.79 -13.69
N MET A 21 2.31 -3.04 -13.40
CA MET A 21 1.05 -3.33 -12.70
C MET A 21 0.97 -2.63 -11.34
N VAL A 22 2.07 -2.62 -10.57
CA VAL A 22 2.10 -1.87 -9.29
C VAL A 22 1.74 -0.41 -9.48
N VAL A 23 2.24 0.23 -10.53
CA VAL A 23 1.96 1.64 -10.83
C VAL A 23 0.51 1.84 -11.28
N GLU A 24 -0.02 0.89 -12.06
CA GLU A 24 -1.41 0.90 -12.53
C GLU A 24 -2.39 0.83 -11.35
N GLU A 25 -2.28 -0.19 -10.49
CA GLU A 25 -3.18 -0.35 -9.33
C GLU A 25 -3.09 0.83 -8.36
N MET A 26 -1.88 1.38 -8.14
CA MET A 26 -1.73 2.60 -7.34
C MET A 26 -2.48 3.78 -7.96
N SER A 27 -2.48 3.90 -9.29
CA SER A 27 -3.17 4.97 -10.01
C SER A 27 -4.69 4.81 -9.96
N GLU A 28 -5.17 3.58 -10.00
CA GLU A 28 -6.59 3.24 -9.86
C GLU A 28 -7.10 3.58 -8.46
N LEU A 29 -6.39 3.16 -7.41
CA LEU A 29 -6.70 3.53 -6.03
C LEU A 29 -6.67 5.05 -5.82
N MET A 30 -5.65 5.75 -6.34
CA MET A 30 -5.58 7.21 -6.29
C MET A 30 -6.82 7.86 -6.93
N LYS A 31 -7.26 7.36 -8.08
CA LYS A 31 -8.45 7.84 -8.79
C LYS A 31 -9.73 7.64 -7.96
N GLU A 32 -9.91 6.50 -7.31
CA GLU A 32 -11.10 6.24 -6.47
C GLU A 32 -11.10 7.06 -5.18
N ILE A 33 -9.95 7.24 -4.52
CA ILE A 33 -9.82 8.14 -3.37
C ILE A 33 -10.17 9.59 -3.76
N LEU A 34 -9.69 10.08 -4.92
CA LEU A 34 -10.02 11.43 -5.39
C LEU A 34 -11.52 11.60 -5.69
N LYS A 35 -12.17 10.58 -6.26
CA LYS A 35 -13.62 10.58 -6.46
C LYS A 35 -14.37 10.64 -5.13
N ASN A 36 -13.93 9.87 -4.13
CA ASN A 36 -14.54 9.85 -2.81
C ASN A 36 -14.37 11.20 -2.09
N VAL A 37 -13.14 11.65 -1.93
CA VAL A 37 -12.81 12.84 -1.12
C VAL A 37 -13.26 14.14 -1.80
N ASN A 38 -12.92 14.35 -3.08
CA ASN A 38 -13.18 15.63 -3.74
C ASN A 38 -14.60 15.74 -4.29
N ARG A 39 -15.22 14.61 -4.69
CA ARG A 39 -16.53 14.61 -5.35
C ARG A 39 -17.64 14.00 -4.48
N LYS A 40 -17.31 13.58 -3.25
CA LYS A 40 -18.25 12.96 -2.29
C LYS A 40 -19.01 11.77 -2.90
N LYS A 41 -18.35 11.00 -3.77
CA LYS A 41 -18.94 9.79 -4.34
C LYS A 41 -19.00 8.69 -3.29
N ASP A 42 -20.08 7.92 -3.32
CA ASP A 42 -20.21 6.68 -2.56
C ASP A 42 -19.65 5.53 -3.40
N ASN A 43 -18.32 5.41 -3.41
CA ASN A 43 -17.54 4.43 -4.17
C ASN A 43 -16.62 3.62 -3.25
N VAL A 44 -17.13 3.27 -2.06
CA VAL A 44 -16.36 2.51 -1.06
C VAL A 44 -16.02 1.10 -1.56
N ALA A 45 -16.92 0.48 -2.34
CA ALA A 45 -16.69 -0.83 -2.92
C ALA A 45 -15.46 -0.83 -3.85
N GLU A 46 -15.35 0.18 -4.71
CA GLU A 46 -14.20 0.37 -5.58
C GLU A 46 -12.94 0.66 -4.78
N ILE A 47 -13.00 1.49 -3.73
CA ILE A 47 -11.82 1.70 -2.86
C ILE A 47 -11.33 0.38 -2.23
N ILE A 48 -12.25 -0.50 -1.82
CA ILE A 48 -11.89 -1.81 -1.25
C ILE A 48 -11.18 -2.68 -2.28
N GLU A 49 -11.72 -2.77 -3.50
CA GLU A 49 -11.14 -3.51 -4.62
C GLU A 49 -9.72 -3.03 -4.92
N GLU A 50 -9.58 -1.73 -5.20
CA GLU A 50 -8.30 -1.13 -5.58
C GLU A 50 -7.27 -1.16 -4.44
N THR A 51 -7.73 -1.15 -3.19
CA THR A 51 -6.83 -1.33 -2.04
C THR A 51 -6.29 -2.76 -1.99
N ALA A 52 -7.14 -3.76 -2.21
CA ALA A 52 -6.72 -5.16 -2.25
C ALA A 52 -5.72 -5.41 -3.40
N ASP A 53 -5.97 -4.83 -4.57
CA ASP A 53 -5.07 -4.95 -5.72
C ASP A 53 -3.72 -4.28 -5.46
N VAL A 54 -3.70 -3.10 -4.85
CA VAL A 54 -2.46 -2.45 -4.39
C VAL A 54 -1.74 -3.30 -3.34
N GLU A 55 -2.42 -3.90 -2.37
CA GLU A 55 -1.78 -4.76 -1.37
C GLU A 55 -1.09 -5.97 -2.01
N ILE A 56 -1.76 -6.63 -2.98
CA ILE A 56 -1.20 -7.74 -3.74
C ILE A 56 0.01 -7.28 -4.56
N MET A 57 -0.08 -6.13 -5.24
CA MET A 57 1.03 -5.60 -6.02
C MET A 57 2.21 -5.15 -5.14
N LEU A 58 1.96 -4.65 -3.93
CA LEU A 58 3.01 -4.37 -2.96
C LEU A 58 3.72 -5.66 -2.49
N GLU A 59 3.02 -6.79 -2.40
CA GLU A 59 3.67 -8.09 -2.19
C GLU A 59 4.58 -8.47 -3.36
N GLN A 60 4.13 -8.27 -4.61
CA GLN A 60 4.96 -8.49 -5.79
C GLN A 60 6.21 -7.60 -5.80
N LEU A 61 6.07 -6.32 -5.49
CA LEU A 61 7.19 -5.38 -5.38
C LEU A 61 8.20 -5.84 -4.33
N LYS A 62 7.71 -6.20 -3.12
CA LYS A 62 8.58 -6.68 -2.03
C LYS A 62 9.33 -7.95 -2.40
N GLU A 63 8.69 -8.88 -3.10
CA GLU A 63 9.29 -10.12 -3.60
C GLU A 63 10.32 -9.86 -4.71
N ASN A 64 9.99 -9.01 -5.68
CA ASN A 64 10.87 -8.65 -6.79
C ASN A 64 12.22 -8.11 -6.29
N TYR A 65 12.18 -7.16 -5.35
CA TYR A 65 13.38 -6.54 -4.81
C TYR A 65 13.98 -7.26 -3.59
N ARG A 66 13.34 -8.32 -3.07
CA ARG A 66 13.75 -9.01 -1.83
C ARG A 66 13.87 -8.08 -0.62
N ILE A 67 12.90 -7.16 -0.47
CA ILE A 67 12.93 -6.09 0.55
C ILE A 67 11.88 -6.24 1.65
N ALA A 68 11.10 -7.32 1.68
CA ALA A 68 9.99 -7.49 2.61
C ALA A 68 10.37 -7.22 4.08
N GLU A 69 11.45 -7.85 4.57
CA GLU A 69 11.91 -7.68 5.96
C GLU A 69 12.35 -6.24 6.27
N LYS A 70 13.06 -5.61 5.34
CA LYS A 70 13.52 -4.21 5.49
C LYS A 70 12.34 -3.25 5.52
N VAL A 71 11.33 -3.47 4.68
CA VAL A 71 10.11 -2.67 4.65
C VAL A 71 9.34 -2.81 5.96
N GLU A 72 9.19 -4.02 6.50
CA GLU A 72 8.48 -4.21 7.78
C GLU A 72 9.24 -3.58 8.96
N ALA A 73 10.57 -3.71 9.02
CA ALA A 73 11.38 -3.03 10.03
C ALA A 73 11.22 -1.50 9.93
N TYR A 74 11.26 -0.95 8.72
CA TYR A 74 11.10 0.49 8.51
C TYR A 74 9.69 0.99 8.83
N LYS A 75 8.64 0.22 8.51
CA LYS A 75 7.26 0.50 8.91
C LYS A 75 7.10 0.58 10.42
N ALA A 76 7.67 -0.36 11.17
CA ALA A 76 7.60 -0.38 12.63
C ALA A 76 8.18 0.91 13.24
N GLU A 77 9.34 1.36 12.75
CA GLU A 77 9.94 2.62 13.21
C GLU A 77 9.11 3.84 12.82
N LYS A 78 8.53 3.86 11.60
CA LYS A 78 7.63 4.95 11.18
C LYS A 78 6.36 5.03 12.04
N ILE A 79 5.80 3.89 12.44
CA ILE A 79 4.62 3.84 13.31
C ILE A 79 4.94 4.45 14.69
N LYS A 80 6.09 4.11 15.30
CA LYS A 80 6.54 4.74 16.55
C LYS A 80 6.65 6.26 16.44
N LEU A 81 7.14 6.76 15.30
CA LEU A 81 7.24 8.20 15.05
C LEU A 81 5.85 8.86 14.94
N ILE A 82 4.89 8.18 14.31
CA ILE A 82 3.51 8.65 14.24
C ILE A 82 2.90 8.69 15.64
N GLU A 83 3.07 7.64 16.43
CA GLU A 83 2.61 7.57 17.83
C GLU A 83 3.20 8.72 18.67
N SER A 84 4.50 8.98 18.56
CA SER A 84 5.14 10.11 19.26
C SER A 84 4.52 11.45 18.89
N ARG A 85 4.23 11.68 17.60
CA ARG A 85 3.59 12.92 17.12
C ARG A 85 2.16 13.05 17.63
N LEU A 86 1.42 11.96 17.68
CA LEU A 86 0.06 11.94 18.27
C LEU A 86 0.12 12.28 19.77
N ASN A 87 1.05 11.69 20.52
CA ASN A 87 1.22 12.00 21.94
C ASN A 87 1.58 13.48 22.20
N GLU A 88 2.39 14.10 21.34
CA GLU A 88 2.70 15.54 21.42
C GLU A 88 1.48 16.40 21.05
N TRP A 89 0.74 16.00 20.02
CA TRP A 89 -0.51 16.63 19.63
C TRP A 89 -1.52 16.62 20.79
N ASP A 90 -1.71 15.46 21.43
CA ASP A 90 -2.63 15.31 22.54
C ASP A 90 -2.22 16.17 23.75
N LYS A 91 -0.93 16.31 24.06
CA LYS A 91 -0.46 17.20 25.14
C LYS A 91 -0.70 18.68 24.85
N THR A 92 -0.65 19.08 23.58
CA THR A 92 -0.81 20.48 23.16
C THR A 92 -2.27 20.86 22.93
N HIS A 93 -3.15 19.87 22.72
CA HIS A 93 -4.57 20.05 22.46
C HIS A 93 -5.48 19.46 23.55
N ALA A 94 -4.92 18.86 24.60
CA ALA A 94 -5.61 18.60 25.84
C ALA A 94 -5.90 19.95 26.52
N ALA A 95 -7.17 20.30 26.62
CA ALA A 95 -7.67 21.47 27.32
C ALA A 95 -7.24 21.51 28.79
#